data_AF-A0A0W7X3J4-F1
#
_entry.id   AF-A0A0W7X3J4-F1
#
_cell.length_a   1.000
_cell.length_b   1.000
_cell.length_c   1.000
_cell.angle_alpha   90.00
_cell.angle_beta   90.00
_cell.angle_gamma   90.00
#
_symmetry.space_group_name_H-M   'P 1'
#
loop_
_entity.id
_entity.type
_entity.pdbx_description
1 polymer ?
#
loop_
_entity_poly.entity_id
_entity_poly.type
_entity_poly.pdbx_seq_one_letter_code
_entity_poly.pdbx_strand_id
1 'polypeptide(L)'
;MSLHTCLPRGGFEWLRACYWSPMTGMRDIAATLMVEWGHRPEDHPGVVEALEIELSGALIETAADVMREHGLPDLRVQPEKENEQS
;
A
#
# COMPACT_ATOMS: atom_id res chain seq x y z
N MET A 1 -24.66 -14.11 -2.82
CA MET A 1 -23.80 -14.76 -1.81
C MET A 1 -22.60 -13.85 -1.61
N SER A 2 -22.52 -13.11 -0.50
CA SER A 2 -21.33 -12.31 -0.18
C SER A 2 -20.34 -13.18 0.57
N LEU A 3 -19.23 -13.53 -0.08
CA LEU A 3 -18.07 -14.10 0.59
C LEU A 3 -17.34 -12.96 1.31
N HIS A 4 -17.56 -12.84 2.62
CA HIS A 4 -16.66 -12.09 3.47
C HIS A 4 -15.35 -12.88 3.61
N THR A 5 -14.41 -12.63 2.71
CA THR A 5 -13.07 -13.21 2.76
C THR A 5 -12.29 -12.50 3.86
N CYS A 6 -12.31 -13.04 5.08
CA CYS A 6 -11.44 -12.57 6.15
C CYS A 6 -10.01 -13.03 5.84
N LEU A 7 -9.13 -12.07 5.54
CA LEU A 7 -7.70 -12.33 5.30
C LEU A 7 -7.07 -13.02 6.53
N PRO A 8 -6.26 -14.09 6.35
CA PRO A 8 -5.51 -14.70 7.45
C PRO A 8 -4.63 -13.66 8.14
N ARG A 9 -4.53 -13.70 9.48
CA ARG A 9 -3.78 -12.72 10.29
C ARG A 9 -2.33 -12.54 9.83
N GLY A 10 -1.66 -13.62 9.40
CA GLY A 10 -0.30 -13.55 8.87
C GLY A 10 -0.20 -12.82 7.53
N GLY A 11 -1.22 -12.95 6.67
CA GLY A 11 -1.33 -12.16 5.44
C GLY A 11 -1.58 -10.69 5.76
N PHE A 12 -2.52 -10.40 6.67
CA PHE A 12 -2.79 -9.04 7.13
C PHE A 12 -1.54 -8.33 7.71
N GLU A 13 -0.79 -9.00 8.58
CA GLU A 13 0.43 -8.41 9.18
C GLU A 13 1.57 -8.22 8.18
N TRP A 14 1.70 -9.11 7.19
CA TRP A 14 2.69 -8.96 6.12
C TRP A 14 2.34 -7.79 5.20
N LEU A 15 1.08 -7.72 4.75
CA LEU A 15 0.57 -6.56 4.00
C LEU A 15 0.76 -5.28 4.83
N ARG A 16 0.50 -5.32 6.15
CA ARG A 16 0.76 -4.19 7.04
C ARG A 16 2.24 -3.82 7.12
N ALA A 17 3.16 -4.77 7.23
CA ALA A 17 4.58 -4.46 7.26
C ALA A 17 5.10 -3.86 5.95
N CYS A 18 4.62 -4.37 4.81
CA CYS A 18 4.96 -3.85 3.48
C CYS A 18 4.31 -2.50 3.18
N TYR A 19 3.08 -2.26 3.66
CA TYR A 19 2.25 -1.13 3.20
C TYR A 19 2.02 -0.03 4.24
N TRP A 20 2.16 -0.30 5.54
CA TRP A 20 1.95 0.71 6.59
C TRP A 20 3.24 1.42 7.05
N SER A 21 4.43 0.90 6.73
CA SER A 21 5.71 1.60 6.96
C SER A 21 5.93 2.81 6.02
N PRO A 22 5.49 2.79 4.74
CA PRO A 22 5.49 3.96 3.84
C PRO A 22 4.30 4.93 4.03
N MET A 23 3.27 4.60 4.83
CA MET A 23 2.04 5.39 4.90
C MET A 23 2.24 6.82 5.43
N THR A 24 3.18 7.04 6.35
CA THR A 24 3.56 8.40 6.77
C THR A 24 4.08 9.24 5.60
N GLY A 25 4.84 8.65 4.66
CA GLY A 25 5.32 9.35 3.48
C GLY A 25 4.22 9.67 2.47
N MET A 26 3.25 8.77 2.29
CA MET A 26 2.12 9.00 1.38
C MET A 26 1.16 10.06 1.88
N ARG A 27 1.00 10.17 3.21
CA ARG A 27 0.25 11.25 3.83
C ARG A 27 0.87 12.62 3.56
N ASP A 28 2.19 12.73 3.64
CA ASP A 28 2.92 13.98 3.36
C ASP A 28 2.83 14.36 1.88
N ILE A 29 2.91 13.37 0.98
CA ILE A 29 2.71 13.58 -0.46
C ILE A 29 1.28 14.06 -0.73
N ALA A 30 0.27 13.41 -0.14
CA ALA A 30 -1.13 13.82 -0.26
C ALA A 30 -1.33 15.27 0.19
N ALA A 31 -0.78 15.64 1.35
CA ALA A 31 -0.83 17.00 1.88
C ALA A 31 -0.15 18.00 0.93
N THR A 32 1.01 17.63 0.35
CA THR A 32 1.73 18.48 -0.60
C THR A 32 0.92 18.73 -1.87
N LEU A 33 0.33 17.68 -2.46
CA LEU A 33 -0.53 17.81 -3.65
C LEU A 33 -1.74 18.73 -3.40
N MET A 34 -2.33 18.64 -2.21
CA MET A 34 -3.42 19.54 -1.82
C MET A 34 -2.96 21.00 -1.74
N VAL A 35 -1.80 21.24 -1.13
CA VAL A 35 -1.19 22.59 -1.06
C VAL A 35 -0.88 23.13 -2.45
N GLU A 36 -0.34 22.31 -3.36
CA GLU A 36 -0.07 22.70 -4.75
C GLU A 36 -1.34 23.15 -5.50
N TRP A 37 -2.48 22.51 -5.22
CA TRP A 37 -3.78 22.91 -5.75
C TRP A 37 -4.49 24.02 -4.96
N GLY A 38 -3.82 24.62 -3.98
CA GLY A 38 -4.35 25.76 -3.22
C GLY A 38 -5.31 25.38 -2.10
N HIS A 39 -5.33 24.12 -1.69
CA HIS A 39 -6.13 23.62 -0.57
C HIS A 39 -5.26 23.40 0.67
N ARG A 40 -5.78 23.77 1.84
CA ARG A 40 -5.13 23.46 3.11
C ARG A 40 -5.51 22.03 3.54
N PRO A 41 -4.55 21.13 3.77
CA PRO A 41 -4.85 19.74 4.16
C PRO A 41 -5.69 19.65 5.43
N GLU A 42 -5.52 20.60 6.37
CA GLU A 42 -6.24 20.63 7.64
C GLU A 42 -7.75 20.89 7.46
N ASP A 43 -8.13 21.55 6.37
CA ASP A 43 -9.54 21.82 6.03
C ASP A 43 -10.22 20.58 5.41
N HIS A 44 -9.44 19.58 5.00
CA HIS A 44 -9.91 18.40 4.27
C HIS A 44 -9.27 17.09 4.76
N PRO A 45 -9.32 16.77 6.08
CA PRO A 45 -8.60 15.62 6.64
C PRO A 45 -9.02 14.28 6.03
N GLY A 46 -10.30 14.12 5.66
CA GLY A 46 -10.79 12.91 4.99
C GLY A 46 -10.28 12.74 3.56
N VAL A 47 -9.97 13.84 2.86
CA VAL A 47 -9.35 13.78 1.52
C VAL A 47 -7.89 13.35 1.66
N VAL A 48 -7.16 13.87 2.65
CA VAL A 48 -5.78 13.45 2.95
C VAL A 48 -5.72 11.95 3.25
N GLU A 49 -6.64 11.45 4.08
CA GLU A 49 -6.73 10.01 4.40
C GLU A 49 -7.04 9.16 3.16
N ALA A 50 -8.00 9.58 2.33
CA ALA A 50 -8.31 8.87 1.09
C ALA A 50 -7.11 8.85 0.13
N LEU A 51 -6.44 9.99 -0.05
CA LEU A 51 -5.24 10.08 -0.88
C LEU A 51 -4.10 9.23 -0.34
N GLU A 52 -3.88 9.20 0.98
CA GLU A 52 -2.88 8.34 1.61
C GLU A 52 -3.08 6.86 1.23
N ILE A 53 -4.33 6.38 1.26
CA ILE A 53 -4.68 5.01 0.88
C ILE A 53 -4.45 4.76 -0.62
N GLU A 54 -5.01 5.62 -1.47
CA GLU A 54 -4.96 5.44 -2.93
C GLU A 54 -3.53 5.57 -3.48
N LEU A 55 -2.75 6.54 -2.99
CA LEU A 55 -1.34 6.71 -3.37
C LEU A 55 -0.49 5.52 -2.91
N SER A 56 -0.76 4.99 -1.71
CA SER A 56 -0.09 3.78 -1.23
C SER A 56 -0.40 2.58 -2.14
N GLY A 57 -1.67 2.38 -2.49
CA GLY A 57 -2.09 1.34 -3.44
C GLY A 57 -1.39 1.47 -4.79
N ALA A 58 -1.39 2.68 -5.38
CA ALA A 58 -0.75 2.95 -6.66
C ALA A 58 0.77 2.71 -6.64
N LEU A 59 1.45 3.07 -5.55
CA LEU A 59 2.88 2.78 -5.38
C LEU A 59 3.15 1.27 -5.45
N ILE A 60 2.34 0.47 -4.76
CA ILE A 60 2.51 -0.99 -4.68
C ILE A 60 2.28 -1.63 -6.04
N GLU A 61 1.19 -1.27 -6.72
CA GLU A 61 0.88 -1.79 -8.05
C GLU A 61 1.99 -1.45 -9.04
N THR A 62 2.47 -0.21 -9.02
CA THR A 62 3.60 0.23 -9.86
C THR A 62 4.87 -0.55 -9.54
N ALA A 63 5.21 -0.71 -8.26
CA ALA A 63 6.40 -1.44 -7.84
C ALA A 63 6.33 -2.93 -8.22
N ALA A 64 5.16 -3.55 -8.07
CA ALA A 64 4.92 -4.93 -8.45
C ALA A 64 5.09 -5.14 -9.96
N ASP A 65 4.55 -4.24 -10.76
CA ASP A 65 4.68 -4.30 -12.22
C ASP A 65 6.13 -4.10 -12.67
N VAL A 66 6.86 -3.13 -12.09
CA VAL A 66 8.30 -2.94 -12.34
C VAL A 66 9.10 -4.19 -11.97
N MET A 67 8.84 -4.78 -10.80
CA MET A 67 9.53 -6.01 -10.39
C MET A 67 9.28 -7.15 -11.36
N ARG A 68 8.03 -7.34 -11.79
CA ARG A 68 7.67 -8.37 -12.78
C ARG A 68 8.38 -8.14 -14.12
N GLU A 69 8.45 -6.90 -14.60
CA GLU A 69 9.17 -6.54 -15.84
C GLU A 69 10.66 -6.89 -15.77
N HIS A 70 11.24 -6.85 -14.58
CA HIS A 70 12.64 -7.20 -14.33
C HIS A 70 12.86 -8.66 -13.89
N GLY A 71 11.82 -9.51 -13.97
CA GLY A 71 11.91 -10.94 -13.60
C GLY A 71 12.04 -11.19 -12.10
N LEU A 72 11.70 -10.21 -11.26
CA LEU A 72 11.66 -10.32 -9.81
C LEU A 72 10.27 -10.77 -9.33
N PRO A 73 10.16 -11.31 -8.09
CA PRO A 73 8.87 -11.72 -7.52
C PRO A 73 7.86 -10.58 -7.44
N ASP A 74 6.59 -10.89 -7.72
CA ASP A 74 5.48 -9.92 -7.63
C ASP A 74 5.16 -9.60 -6.17
N LEU A 75 5.24 -8.32 -5.79
CA LEU A 75 4.97 -7.87 -4.41
C LEU A 75 3.53 -8.09 -3.94
N ARG A 76 2.59 -8.34 -4.85
CA ARG A 76 1.20 -8.67 -4.51
C ARG A 76 1.07 -10.12 -4.04
N VAL A 77 2.07 -10.95 -4.30
CA VAL A 77 2.10 -12.36 -3.92
C VAL A 77 2.88 -12.51 -2.63
N GLN A 78 2.27 -13.20 -1.65
CA GLN A 78 2.96 -13.52 -0.41
C GLN A 78 4.18 -14.40 -0.75
N PRO A 79 5.38 -14.12 -0.21
CA PRO A 79 6.51 -15.02 -0.39
C PRO A 79 6.12 -16.39 0.15
N GLU A 80 6.23 -17.42 -0.69
CA GLU A 80 6.07 -18.79 -0.23
C GLU A 80 7.11 -18.99 0.89
N LYS A 81 6.66 -19.39 2.08
CA LYS A 81 7.60 -19.86 3.09
C LYS A 81 8.31 -21.05 2.45
N GLU A 82 9.59 -20.90 2.12
CA GLU A 82 10.42 -22.05 1.83
C GLU A 82 10.22 -23.01 3.01
N ASN A 83 9.67 -24.19 2.72
CA ASN A 83 9.66 -25.26 3.69
C ASN A 83 11.12 -25.50 4.06
N GLU A 84 11.53 -25.05 5.24
CA GLU A 84 12.74 -25.50 5.91
C GLU A 84 12.57 -27.02 6.16
N GLN A 85 12.82 -27.82 5.13
CA GLN A 85 13.09 -29.23 5.27
C GLN A 85 14.57 -29.37 5.61
N SER A 86 14.85 -29.48 6.92
CA SER A 86 16.04 -30.14 7.45
C SER A 86 15.61 -31.31 8.32
#